data_AF-A0A800H945-F1
#
_entry.id   AF-A0A800H945-F1
#
_cell.length_a   1.000
_cell.length_b   1.000
_cell.length_c   1.000
_cell.angle_alpha   90.00
_cell.angle_beta   90.00
_cell.angle_gamma   90.00
#
_symmetry.space_group_name_H-M   'P 1'
#
loop_
_entity.id
_entity.type
_entity.pdbx_description
1 polymer ?
#
loop_
_entity_poly.entity_id
_entity_poly.type
_entity_poly.pdbx_seq_one_letter_code
_entity_poly.pdbx_strand_id
1 'polypeptide(L)'
;MSEIAHTAQSMNLGSQEQVTNFKVKVKMTDPPGNIRPGMSSTVNIITEVRNNVISIPIQSLTARSENYKKQAKSKAMKKKGGRKKGKGGRKKMDEGGTEGKDNGRWKKDKTIEVVFILKDEFDGEEAPKDKKYAIVIPVDVDVDSETHYAVKSGVAEGDNIVTGSYKAISRELQHGTLVSVGNDFEQYGKGKE
;
A
#
# COMPACT_ATOMS: atom_id res chain seq x y z
N MET A 1 17.52 20.86 -21.70
CA MET A 1 16.98 19.94 -22.72
C MET A 1 17.13 18.54 -22.18
N SER A 2 16.03 17.79 -22.05
CA SER A 2 16.06 16.38 -21.68
C SER A 2 16.25 15.57 -22.96
N GLU A 3 17.29 14.74 -23.03
CA GLU A 3 17.53 13.82 -24.14
C GLU A 3 17.35 12.39 -23.62
N ILE A 4 16.18 11.81 -23.89
CA ILE A 4 15.84 10.42 -23.54
C ILE A 4 15.95 9.58 -24.81
N ALA A 5 16.64 8.45 -24.75
CA ALA A 5 16.65 7.50 -25.86
C ALA A 5 15.23 6.97 -26.10
N HIS A 6 14.68 7.15 -27.31
CA HIS A 6 13.34 6.66 -27.69
C HIS A 6 13.26 5.15 -27.92
N THR A 7 14.36 4.42 -27.71
CA THR A 7 14.42 2.97 -27.94
C THR A 7 14.97 2.27 -26.69
N ALA A 8 14.17 1.35 -26.16
CA ALA A 8 14.53 0.46 -25.07
C ALA A 8 15.71 -0.44 -25.49
N GLN A 9 16.74 -0.56 -24.65
CA GLN A 9 17.77 -1.58 -24.85
C GLN A 9 17.34 -2.87 -24.13
N SER A 10 16.91 -3.88 -24.88
CA SER A 10 16.55 -5.20 -24.37
C SER A 10 17.79 -6.08 -24.26
N MET A 11 18.42 -6.12 -23.08
CA MET A 11 19.47 -7.09 -22.79
C MET A 11 18.80 -8.40 -22.37
N ASN A 12 18.33 -9.20 -23.34
CA ASN A 12 18.09 -10.67 -23.27
C ASN A 12 16.95 -11.06 -24.22
N LEU A 13 17.32 -11.64 -25.36
CA LEU A 13 16.39 -12.27 -26.28
C LEU A 13 16.06 -13.68 -25.75
N GLY A 14 15.09 -13.82 -24.83
CA GLY A 14 14.57 -15.15 -24.48
C GLY A 14 14.03 -15.45 -23.08
N SER A 15 13.94 -14.51 -22.12
CA SER A 15 13.30 -14.79 -20.82
C SER A 15 12.28 -13.71 -20.42
N GLN A 16 11.24 -14.14 -19.68
CA GLN A 16 9.98 -13.41 -19.42
C GLN A 16 10.10 -12.13 -18.57
N GLU A 17 11.30 -11.72 -18.14
CA GLU A 17 11.51 -10.49 -17.37
C GLU A 17 12.43 -9.54 -18.12
N GLN A 18 11.88 -8.92 -19.16
CA GLN A 18 12.59 -7.90 -19.92
C GLN A 18 12.57 -6.57 -19.15
N VAL A 19 13.62 -6.30 -18.39
CA VAL A 19 13.83 -4.98 -17.78
C VAL A 19 14.16 -3.98 -18.89
N THR A 20 13.31 -2.97 -19.05
CA THR A 20 13.53 -1.91 -20.03
C THR A 20 14.38 -0.81 -19.42
N ASN A 21 15.62 -0.67 -19.91
CA ASN A 21 16.53 0.39 -19.48
C ASN A 21 16.55 1.53 -20.51
N PHE A 22 16.51 2.77 -20.01
CA PHE A 22 16.68 3.98 -20.81
C PHE A 22 17.99 4.67 -20.46
N LYS A 23 18.84 4.88 -21.46
CA LYS A 23 20.07 5.65 -21.29
C LYS A 23 19.73 7.14 -21.30
N VAL A 24 19.98 7.81 -20.18
CA VAL A 24 19.84 9.26 -20.04
C VAL A 24 21.21 9.93 -20.02
N LYS A 25 21.33 11.08 -20.68
CA LYS A 25 22.53 11.93 -20.61
C LYS A 25 22.24 13.12 -19.71
N VAL A 26 23.07 13.32 -18.69
CA VAL A 26 22.97 14.45 -17.76
C VAL A 26 24.19 15.34 -17.94
N LYS A 27 23.97 16.65 -18.05
CA LYS A 27 25.04 17.64 -18.14
C LYS A 27 25.11 18.42 -16.83
N MET A 28 26.29 18.48 -16.22
CA MET A 28 26.56 19.35 -15.08
C MET A 28 26.82 20.77 -15.59
N THR A 29 26.12 21.77 -15.03
CA THR A 29 26.35 23.18 -15.35
C THR A 29 27.60 23.72 -14.68
N ASP A 30 27.87 23.28 -13.47
CA ASP A 30 29.03 23.67 -12.66
C ASP A 30 29.68 22.42 -12.04
N PRO A 31 30.59 21.73 -12.75
CA PRO A 31 31.24 20.54 -12.24
C PRO A 31 32.39 20.91 -11.28
N PRO A 32 32.52 20.25 -10.12
CA PRO A 32 33.67 20.47 -9.25
C PRO A 32 34.97 20.02 -9.94
N GLY A 33 36.04 20.81 -9.76
CA GLY A 33 37.28 20.67 -10.55
C GLY A 33 38.07 19.37 -10.34
N ASN A 34 37.69 18.53 -9.37
CA ASN A 34 38.32 17.25 -9.07
C ASN A 34 37.66 16.03 -9.76
N ILE A 35 36.67 16.25 -10.65
CA ILE A 35 36.03 15.15 -11.38
C ILE A 35 36.85 14.72 -12.60
N ARG A 36 37.19 13.43 -12.69
CA ARG A 36 37.86 12.82 -13.84
C ARG A 36 36.93 11.87 -14.62
N PRO A 37 37.07 11.76 -15.94
CA PRO A 37 36.39 10.74 -16.73
C PRO A 37 36.65 9.33 -16.17
N GLY A 38 35.63 8.49 -16.13
CA GLY A 38 35.71 7.12 -15.60
C GLY A 38 35.34 6.97 -14.13
N MET A 39 35.05 8.06 -13.41
CA MET A 39 34.48 7.96 -12.06
C MET A 39 32.98 7.64 -12.11
N SER A 40 32.55 6.74 -11.22
CA SER A 40 31.13 6.49 -10.98
C SER A 40 30.53 7.63 -10.13
N SER A 41 29.28 7.97 -10.39
CA SER A 41 28.53 8.94 -9.60
C SER A 41 27.07 8.50 -9.51
N THR A 42 26.45 8.76 -8.38
CA THR A 42 25.00 8.56 -8.16
C THR A 42 24.33 9.91 -8.28
N VAL A 43 23.24 10.00 -9.02
CA VAL A 43 22.45 11.22 -9.18
C VAL A 43 21.01 10.96 -8.75
N ASN A 44 20.42 11.91 -8.03
CA ASN A 44 18.99 11.93 -7.75
C ASN A 44 18.30 12.79 -8.80
N ILE A 45 17.30 12.22 -9.48
CA ILE A 45 16.52 12.93 -10.50
C ILE A 45 15.16 13.25 -9.89
N ILE A 46 14.89 14.54 -9.69
CA ILE A 46 13.60 15.03 -9.19
C ILE A 46 12.79 15.48 -10.42
N THR A 47 11.67 14.81 -10.66
CA THR A 47 10.78 15.08 -11.81
C THR A 47 9.70 16.09 -11.47
N GLU A 48 9.22 16.08 -10.23
CA GLU A 48 8.11 16.92 -9.79
C GLU A 48 8.27 17.33 -8.32
N VAL A 49 7.84 18.54 -7.99
CA VAL A 49 7.80 19.05 -6.62
C VAL A 49 6.42 19.61 -6.34
N ARG A 50 5.77 19.13 -5.28
CA ARG A 50 4.49 19.62 -4.79
C ARG A 50 4.66 20.17 -3.39
N ASN A 51 4.23 21.42 -3.19
CA ASN A 51 4.26 22.09 -1.90
C ASN A 51 2.85 22.10 -1.29
N ASN A 52 2.78 22.11 0.04
CA ASN A 52 1.51 22.22 0.78
C ASN A 52 0.48 21.16 0.39
N VAL A 53 0.89 19.89 0.40
CA VAL A 53 0.03 18.74 0.08
C VAL A 53 -0.06 17.81 1.29
N ILE A 54 -1.20 17.15 1.44
CA ILE A 54 -1.36 16.08 2.44
C ILE A 54 -0.52 14.90 1.98
N SER A 55 0.37 14.43 2.86
CA SER A 55 1.24 13.30 2.58
C SER A 55 0.99 12.15 3.55
N ILE A 56 1.03 10.92 3.04
CA ILE A 56 0.93 9.70 3.85
C ILE A 56 2.23 8.89 3.74
N PRO A 57 2.67 8.19 4.79
CA PRO A 57 3.82 7.29 4.70
C PRO A 57 3.56 6.15 3.72
N ILE A 58 4.57 5.72 2.96
CA ILE A 58 4.46 4.60 2.00
C ILE A 58 3.91 3.33 2.67
N GLN A 59 4.28 3.11 3.94
CA GLN A 59 3.89 1.95 4.74
C GLN A 59 2.42 1.94 5.18
N SER A 60 1.64 2.96 4.81
CA SER A 60 0.20 3.03 5.09
C SER A 60 -0.69 2.65 3.91
N LEU A 61 -0.15 2.75 2.69
CA LEU A 61 -0.90 2.53 1.46
C LEU A 61 -0.98 1.03 1.14
N THR A 62 -2.16 0.55 0.77
CA THR A 62 -2.32 -0.81 0.27
C THR A 62 -3.40 -0.92 -0.79
N ALA A 63 -3.28 -1.93 -1.64
CA ALA A 63 -4.23 -2.20 -2.70
C ALA A 63 -5.28 -3.25 -2.23
N ARG A 64 -6.56 -2.95 -2.40
CA ARG A 64 -7.69 -3.83 -2.03
C ARG A 64 -8.69 -3.94 -3.17
N SER A 65 -9.42 -5.05 -3.24
CA SER A 65 -10.59 -5.12 -4.14
C SER A 65 -11.68 -4.16 -3.65
N GLU A 66 -12.41 -3.56 -4.59
CA GLU A 66 -13.57 -2.71 -4.35
C GLU A 66 -14.65 -3.42 -3.48
N ASN A 67 -14.67 -4.76 -3.48
CA ASN A 67 -15.54 -5.58 -2.63
C ASN A 67 -15.03 -5.77 -1.19
N TYR A 68 -14.13 -4.92 -0.68
CA TYR A 68 -13.51 -5.05 0.65
C TYR A 68 -14.54 -5.21 1.80
N LYS A 69 -15.70 -4.54 1.73
CA LYS A 69 -16.78 -4.68 2.73
C LYS A 69 -17.35 -6.10 2.78
N LYS A 70 -17.59 -6.72 1.62
CA LYS A 70 -18.10 -8.10 1.53
C LYS A 70 -17.05 -9.10 2.03
N GLN A 71 -15.78 -8.87 1.70
CA GLN A 71 -14.67 -9.70 2.17
C GLN A 71 -14.47 -9.62 3.69
N ALA A 72 -14.64 -8.44 4.29
CA ALA A 72 -14.58 -8.28 5.74
C ALA A 72 -15.72 -9.07 6.42
N LYS A 73 -16.95 -8.97 5.91
CA LYS A 73 -18.11 -9.73 6.44
C LYS A 73 -17.93 -11.24 6.33
N SER A 74 -17.45 -11.75 5.19
CA SER A 74 -17.25 -13.20 5.01
C SER A 74 -16.16 -13.77 5.93
N LYS A 75 -15.06 -13.03 6.14
CA LYS A 75 -14.01 -13.41 7.11
C LYS A 75 -14.52 -13.38 8.56
N ALA A 76 -15.33 -12.38 8.92
CA ALA A 76 -15.94 -12.31 10.25
C ALA A 76 -16.88 -13.50 10.50
N MET A 77 -17.69 -13.89 9.51
CA MET A 77 -18.61 -15.03 9.60
C MET A 77 -17.85 -16.37 9.74
N LYS A 78 -16.77 -16.57 8.98
CA LYS A 78 -15.89 -17.76 9.11
C LYS A 78 -15.25 -17.86 10.49
N LYS A 79 -14.88 -16.72 11.11
CA LYS A 79 -14.31 -16.68 12.46
C LYS A 79 -15.34 -17.01 13.55
N LYS A 80 -16.60 -16.60 13.39
CA LYS A 80 -17.70 -16.94 14.32
C LYS A 80 -18.20 -18.39 14.15
N GLY A 81 -18.17 -18.95 12.94
CA GLY A 81 -18.62 -20.33 12.65
C GLY A 81 -17.65 -21.44 13.05
N GLY A 82 -16.38 -21.14 13.35
CA GLY A 82 -15.32 -22.13 13.63
C GLY A 82 -15.32 -22.75 15.03
N ARG A 83 -16.30 -22.45 15.90
CA ARG A 83 -16.27 -22.85 17.31
C ARG A 83 -17.10 -24.09 17.66
N LYS A 84 -17.58 -24.87 16.68
CA LYS A 84 -18.33 -26.12 16.91
C LYS A 84 -17.96 -27.25 15.93
N LYS A 85 -16.87 -27.97 16.24
CA LYS A 85 -16.52 -29.40 15.98
C LYS A 85 -15.00 -29.50 16.16
N GLY A 86 -14.45 -30.16 17.17
CA GLY A 86 -14.68 -31.58 17.46
C GLY A 86 -13.68 -32.41 16.65
N LYS A 87 -12.47 -32.58 17.23
CA LYS A 87 -11.52 -33.70 17.09
C LYS A 87 -11.60 -34.56 15.81
N GLY A 88 -10.57 -34.49 14.97
CA GLY A 88 -10.22 -35.60 14.05
C GLY A 88 -9.70 -35.16 12.68
N GLY A 89 -8.46 -35.54 12.37
CA GLY A 89 -7.98 -35.70 10.99
C GLY A 89 -7.02 -34.64 10.49
N ARG A 90 -5.72 -34.95 10.54
CA ARG A 90 -4.70 -34.40 9.64
C ARG A 90 -5.21 -34.40 8.19
N LYS A 91 -5.12 -33.28 7.48
CA LYS A 91 -4.82 -33.34 6.05
C LYS A 91 -3.99 -32.14 5.60
N LYS A 92 -2.98 -32.48 4.82
CA LYS A 92 -1.83 -31.72 4.36
C LYS A 92 -2.21 -30.44 3.60
N MET A 93 -1.26 -29.50 3.60
CA MET A 93 -1.03 -28.57 2.48
C MET A 93 -0.93 -29.36 1.17
N ASP A 94 -1.60 -28.92 0.12
CA ASP A 94 -1.02 -29.00 -1.21
C ASP A 94 -1.58 -27.90 -2.12
N GLU A 95 -0.67 -27.42 -2.96
CA GLU A 95 -0.90 -26.65 -4.18
C GLU A 95 -1.78 -27.42 -5.17
N GLY A 96 -2.22 -26.72 -6.22
CA GLY A 96 -2.70 -27.36 -7.43
C GLY A 96 -4.18 -27.13 -7.68
N GLY A 97 -4.45 -26.41 -8.78
CA GLY A 97 -5.78 -26.01 -9.20
C GLY A 97 -6.72 -27.18 -9.46
N THR A 98 -8.02 -26.86 -9.44
CA THR A 98 -9.02 -27.67 -10.10
C THR A 98 -9.98 -26.73 -10.80
N GLU A 99 -9.91 -26.80 -12.13
CA GLU A 99 -10.86 -26.24 -13.07
C GLU A 99 -12.25 -26.84 -12.79
N GLY A 100 -13.11 -26.05 -12.17
CA GLY A 100 -14.54 -26.26 -12.17
C GLY A 100 -15.17 -25.30 -13.17
N LYS A 101 -15.72 -25.84 -14.25
CA LYS A 101 -16.51 -25.11 -15.25
C LYS A 101 -17.69 -24.42 -14.57
N ASP A 102 -17.67 -23.09 -14.54
CA ASP A 102 -18.86 -22.29 -14.29
C ASP A 102 -18.87 -21.05 -15.20
N ASN A 103 -19.88 -20.98 -16.06
CA ASN A 103 -20.04 -19.99 -17.12
C ASN A 103 -20.60 -18.67 -16.56
N GLY A 104 -19.76 -17.92 -15.83
CA GLY A 104 -20.18 -16.66 -15.21
C GLY A 104 -19.14 -15.56 -15.35
N ARG A 105 -18.96 -15.02 -16.57
CA ARG A 105 -18.23 -13.77 -16.91
C ARG A 105 -17.54 -13.10 -15.71
N TRP A 106 -16.31 -13.51 -15.42
CA TRP A 106 -15.55 -13.02 -14.27
C TRP A 106 -15.33 -11.52 -14.45
N LYS A 107 -16.10 -10.68 -13.74
CA LYS A 107 -15.71 -9.28 -13.56
C LYS A 107 -14.42 -9.31 -12.76
N LYS A 108 -13.30 -9.02 -13.42
CA LYS A 108 -12.03 -8.72 -12.75
C LYS A 108 -12.34 -7.67 -11.69
N ASP A 109 -12.26 -8.05 -10.42
CA ASP A 109 -12.52 -7.14 -9.32
C ASP A 109 -11.55 -5.97 -9.44
N LYS A 110 -12.10 -4.75 -9.57
CA LYS A 110 -11.28 -3.55 -9.65
C LYS A 110 -10.52 -3.42 -8.33
N THR A 111 -9.21 -3.26 -8.43
CA THR A 111 -8.37 -2.99 -7.27
C THR A 111 -8.30 -1.49 -7.08
N ILE A 112 -8.48 -1.05 -5.84
CA ILE A 112 -8.46 0.34 -5.41
C ILE A 112 -7.36 0.52 -4.36
N GLU A 113 -6.79 1.71 -4.33
CA GLU A 113 -5.80 2.12 -3.33
C GLU A 113 -6.53 2.59 -2.08
N VAL A 114 -6.09 2.12 -0.92
CA VAL A 114 -6.74 2.39 0.35
C VAL A 114 -5.74 2.60 1.47
N VAL A 115 -6.17 3.37 2.46
CA VAL A 115 -5.53 3.48 3.78
C VAL A 115 -6.49 3.03 4.87
N PHE A 116 -5.98 2.81 6.07
CA PHE A 116 -6.79 2.54 7.25
C PHE A 116 -6.74 3.72 8.20
N ILE A 117 -7.91 4.32 8.47
CA ILE A 117 -8.06 5.42 9.43
C ILE A 117 -8.67 4.87 10.72
N LEU A 118 -8.12 5.26 11.86
CA LEU A 118 -8.61 4.88 13.17
C LEU A 118 -9.80 5.76 13.60
N LYS A 119 -10.93 5.14 13.90
CA LYS A 119 -12.15 5.81 14.38
C LYS A 119 -12.65 5.22 15.69
N ASP A 120 -13.31 6.04 16.49
CA ASP A 120 -13.90 5.65 17.77
C ASP A 120 -15.25 4.93 17.61
N GLU A 121 -15.93 5.09 16.48
CA GLU A 121 -17.22 4.44 16.21
C GLU A 121 -17.18 3.72 14.85
N PHE A 122 -17.79 2.53 14.80
CA PHE A 122 -18.04 1.82 13.56
C PHE A 122 -19.33 0.99 13.62
N ASP A 123 -20.18 1.11 12.59
CA ASP A 123 -21.44 0.36 12.48
C ASP A 123 -22.40 0.58 13.66
N GLY A 124 -22.38 1.77 14.26
CA GLY A 124 -23.19 2.14 15.44
C GLY A 124 -22.64 1.62 16.78
N GLU A 125 -21.47 0.98 16.77
CA GLU A 125 -20.78 0.52 17.98
C GLU A 125 -19.61 1.46 18.30
N GLU A 126 -19.59 1.99 19.52
CA GLU A 126 -18.43 2.71 20.06
C GLU A 126 -17.33 1.71 20.46
N ALA A 127 -16.09 2.09 20.18
CA ALA A 127 -14.92 1.32 20.52
C ALA A 127 -14.74 1.29 22.04
N PRO A 128 -14.40 0.12 22.62
CA PRO A 128 -14.03 0.04 24.03
C PRO A 128 -12.85 0.96 24.35
N LYS A 129 -12.74 1.36 25.62
CA LYS A 129 -11.60 2.14 26.13
C LYS A 129 -10.27 1.49 25.70
N ASP A 130 -9.34 2.32 25.21
CA ASP A 130 -8.01 1.97 24.69
C ASP A 130 -7.99 1.21 23.34
N LYS A 131 -9.12 1.20 22.62
CA LYS A 131 -9.22 0.61 21.28
C LYS A 131 -9.87 1.57 20.30
N LYS A 132 -9.59 1.34 19.01
CA LYS A 132 -10.20 2.04 17.88
C LYS A 132 -10.51 1.08 16.76
N TYR A 133 -11.44 1.43 15.89
CA TYR A 133 -11.76 0.68 14.68
C TYR A 133 -10.89 1.14 13.51
N ALA A 134 -10.27 0.20 12.80
CA ALA A 134 -9.53 0.48 11.57
C ALA A 134 -10.47 0.47 10.36
N ILE A 135 -10.70 1.65 9.79
CA ILE A 135 -11.64 1.87 8.70
C ILE A 135 -10.89 2.05 7.39
N VAL A 136 -11.14 1.14 6.45
CA VAL A 136 -10.69 1.28 5.05
C VAL A 136 -11.31 2.52 4.41
N ILE A 137 -10.45 3.43 3.94
CA ILE A 137 -10.82 4.62 3.17
C ILE A 137 -10.09 4.56 1.82
N PRO A 138 -10.81 4.60 0.69
CA PRO A 138 -10.20 4.75 -0.64
C PRO A 138 -9.49 6.10 -0.75
N VAL A 139 -8.31 6.10 -1.36
CA VAL A 139 -7.50 7.30 -1.56
C VAL A 139 -7.14 7.46 -3.03
N ASP A 140 -6.91 8.71 -3.42
CA ASP A 140 -6.37 9.07 -4.73
C ASP A 140 -4.96 9.63 -4.56
N VAL A 141 -3.96 8.88 -5.01
CA VAL A 141 -2.54 9.20 -4.84
C VAL A 141 -2.03 10.02 -6.03
N ASP A 142 -1.12 10.96 -5.77
CA ASP A 142 -0.47 11.77 -6.80
C ASP A 142 1.01 11.37 -6.96
N VAL A 143 1.92 12.21 -6.47
CA VAL A 143 3.37 12.05 -6.59
C VAL A 143 3.91 11.23 -5.43
N ASP A 144 4.81 10.31 -5.72
CA ASP A 144 5.57 9.57 -4.72
C ASP A 144 6.95 10.20 -4.45
N SER A 145 7.38 10.07 -3.20
CA SER A 145 8.72 10.37 -2.72
C SER A 145 9.35 9.08 -2.20
N GLU A 146 10.61 9.13 -1.75
CA GLU A 146 11.30 7.97 -1.17
C GLU A 146 10.60 7.42 0.08
N THR A 147 9.88 8.28 0.82
CA THR A 147 9.27 7.91 2.11
C THR A 147 7.76 8.12 2.20
N HIS A 148 7.19 8.98 1.35
CA HIS A 148 5.80 9.42 1.43
C HIS A 148 5.12 9.50 0.06
N TYR A 149 3.80 9.36 0.05
CA TYR A 149 2.94 9.68 -1.09
C TYR A 149 2.20 10.98 -0.84
N ALA A 150 2.10 11.84 -1.85
CA ALA A 150 1.15 12.94 -1.86
C ALA A 150 -0.26 12.41 -2.20
N VAL A 151 -1.27 12.88 -1.48
CA VAL A 151 -2.66 12.42 -1.64
C VAL A 151 -3.54 13.58 -2.08
N LYS A 152 -4.39 13.34 -3.09
CA LYS A 152 -5.39 14.30 -3.58
C LYS A 152 -6.68 14.25 -2.77
N SER A 153 -7.12 13.04 -2.42
CA SER A 153 -8.38 12.84 -1.71
C SER A 153 -8.40 11.55 -0.89
N GLY A 154 -9.31 11.50 0.09
CA GLY A 154 -9.53 10.34 0.97
C GLY A 154 -8.85 10.44 2.34
N VAL A 155 -8.02 11.45 2.57
CA VAL A 155 -7.37 11.72 3.86
C VAL A 155 -7.45 13.21 4.16
N ALA A 156 -7.74 13.57 5.41
CA ALA A 156 -7.71 14.93 5.92
C ALA A 156 -6.55 15.13 6.91
N GLU A 157 -6.19 16.39 7.15
CA GLU A 157 -5.24 16.74 8.21
C GLU A 157 -5.77 16.31 9.59
N GLY A 158 -4.90 15.72 10.41
CA GLY A 158 -5.24 15.19 11.73
C GLY A 158 -5.83 13.77 11.73
N ASP A 159 -6.07 13.16 10.56
CA ASP A 159 -6.48 11.76 10.49
C ASP A 159 -5.39 10.82 11.02
N ASN A 160 -5.80 9.90 11.88
CA ASN A 160 -4.90 8.89 12.44
C ASN A 160 -4.84 7.67 11.51
N ILE A 161 -3.75 7.57 10.74
CA ILE A 161 -3.54 6.50 9.76
C ILE A 161 -2.73 5.35 10.37
N VAL A 162 -3.12 4.12 10.04
CA VAL A 162 -2.38 2.92 10.43
C VAL A 162 -1.17 2.71 9.51
N THR A 163 0.02 2.62 10.11
CA THR A 163 1.26 2.24 9.43
C THR A 163 1.74 0.87 9.91
N GLY A 164 2.37 0.08 9.05
CA GLY A 164 3.00 -1.16 9.49
C GLY A 164 3.54 -2.03 8.36
N SER A 165 3.90 -3.27 8.68
CA SER A 165 4.34 -4.23 7.66
C SER A 165 3.25 -4.46 6.61
N TYR A 166 3.66 -4.72 5.37
CA TYR A 166 2.74 -5.03 4.27
C TYR A 166 1.76 -6.16 4.62
N LYS A 167 2.24 -7.19 5.34
CA LYS A 167 1.39 -8.31 5.77
C LYS A 167 0.26 -7.86 6.70
N ALA A 168 0.55 -6.99 7.65
CA ALA A 168 -0.44 -6.49 8.61
C ALA A 168 -1.54 -5.70 7.90
N ILE A 169 -1.18 -4.71 7.08
CA ILE A 169 -2.15 -3.81 6.41
C ILE A 169 -2.88 -4.49 5.23
N SER A 170 -2.22 -5.37 4.48
CA SER A 170 -2.78 -5.99 3.26
C SER A 170 -3.52 -7.30 3.51
N ARG A 171 -3.17 -8.07 4.56
CA ARG A 171 -3.73 -9.42 4.76
C ARG A 171 -4.52 -9.56 6.06
N GLU A 172 -3.99 -9.03 7.16
CA GLU A 172 -4.51 -9.28 8.50
C GLU A 172 -5.59 -8.26 8.88
N LEU A 173 -5.31 -6.97 8.67
CA LEU A 173 -6.25 -5.89 8.96
C LEU A 173 -7.42 -5.94 7.99
N GLN A 174 -8.65 -5.88 8.51
CA GLN A 174 -9.89 -5.82 7.74
C GLN A 174 -10.66 -4.55 8.09
N HIS A 175 -11.56 -4.14 7.21
CA HIS A 175 -12.47 -3.03 7.50
C HIS A 175 -13.30 -3.31 8.76
N GLY A 176 -13.27 -2.38 9.71
CA GLY A 176 -13.95 -2.50 11.00
C GLY A 176 -13.22 -3.40 12.01
N THR A 177 -11.93 -3.69 11.79
CA THR A 177 -11.15 -4.44 12.79
C THR A 177 -10.86 -3.56 13.99
N LEU A 178 -11.19 -4.04 15.17
CA LEU A 178 -10.85 -3.39 16.42
C LEU A 178 -9.36 -3.60 16.73
N VAL A 179 -8.61 -2.50 16.89
CA VAL A 179 -7.19 -2.49 17.19
C VAL A 179 -6.94 -1.80 18.53
N SER A 180 -5.94 -2.26 19.26
CA SER A 180 -5.47 -1.58 20.47
C SER A 180 -4.50 -0.48 20.09
N VAL A 181 -4.65 0.69 20.68
CA VAL A 181 -3.70 1.79 20.54
C VAL A 181 -2.69 1.72 21.68
N GLY A 182 -1.39 1.83 21.36
CA GLY A 182 -0.30 1.87 22.35
C GLY A 182 0.05 3.30 22.75
N ASN A 183 0.98 3.47 23.69
CA ASN A 183 1.42 4.78 24.17
C ASN A 183 1.97 5.71 23.07
N ASP A 184 2.50 5.16 21.99
CA ASP A 184 3.00 5.94 20.86
C ASP A 184 1.87 6.71 20.15
N PHE A 185 0.63 6.21 20.20
CA PHE A 185 -0.54 6.86 19.61
C PHE A 185 -0.84 8.22 20.24
N GLU A 186 -0.69 8.36 21.56
CA GLU A 186 -0.92 9.61 22.26
C GLU A 186 0.18 10.66 22.00
N GLN A 187 1.39 10.21 21.68
CA GLN A 187 2.53 11.09 21.39
C GLN A 187 2.37 11.79 20.03
N TYR A 188 1.72 11.15 19.05
CA TYR A 188 1.44 11.76 17.74
C TYR A 188 0.15 12.59 17.70
N GLY A 189 -0.83 12.30 18.58
CA GLY A 189 -2.07 13.07 18.69
C GLY A 189 -1.90 14.44 19.36
N LYS A 190 -0.83 14.63 20.15
CA LYS A 190 -0.39 15.94 20.63
C LYS A 190 0.57 16.53 19.59
N GLY A 191 0.02 17.16 18.56
CA GLY A 191 0.82 17.93 17.61
C GLY A 191 1.75 18.89 18.37
N LYS A 192 3.02 18.94 17.97
CA LYS A 192 3.89 20.07 18.30
C LYS A 192 3.19 21.33 17.80
N GLU A 193 2.80 22.20 18.73
CA GLU A 193 2.61 23.63 18.46
C GLU A 193 3.90 24.24 17.88
#